data_AF-A0A1Y3N2N3-F1
#
_entry.id   AF-A0A1Y3N2N3-F1
#
_cell.length_a   1.000
_cell.length_b   1.000
_cell.length_c   1.000
_cell.angle_alpha   90.00
_cell.angle_beta   90.00
_cell.angle_gamma   90.00
#
_symmetry.space_group_name_H-M   'P 1'
#
loop_
_entity.id
_entity.type
_entity.pdbx_description
1 polymer ?
#
loop_
_entity_poly.entity_id
_entity_poly.type
_entity_poly.pdbx_seq_one_letter_code
_entity_poly.pdbx_strand_id
1 'polypeptide(L)'
;MKFILSVTLLVSTLLSNVNARWKPTKGLTWDYLLAGDDNLIQGSKKDVVTIDLEHAEKMVPILHSKGQKAVCYFSGGTMQKSRKIDYDDYVKAGVALPVTSSWGNQYIDIRKKSKLQPLIEKRMKRAYQYGCDAVEVDSLGVHAHVKEITENDTIVFATWLAQTAHDVGISIGLKNVALLAPELEPHFDFAVVESCAESKNVCNYYKAFSNNNKAVFIVHYGNRDWKLSGSKLNTLIKEQGGRGFTCVLSVNQDLNTYSTNYDCDTGAIINREVKKTITITKNNKATTTKTNTQSTLINKSNDNLIVEYSTDGRCGKYNGKILMCPNNSCCSKYGSCSYGDAFCGKGCQPAYGKCDSVASSPKIELSTDGRCGEFGDKILMCPNNSCCSKYGSCSYGDAFCGKGCQPAYGKCN
;
A
#
# COMPACT_ATOMS: atom_id res chain seq x y z
N MET A 1 -31.14 53.26 39.00
CA MET A 1 -30.01 52.58 39.66
C MET A 1 -29.95 51.13 39.20
N LYS A 2 -28.81 50.74 38.60
CA LYS A 2 -28.28 49.39 38.33
C LYS A 2 -29.16 48.40 37.54
N PHE A 3 -28.98 48.41 36.22
CA PHE A 3 -29.15 47.23 35.38
C PHE A 3 -28.02 46.24 35.70
N ILE A 4 -28.37 45.02 36.11
CA ILE A 4 -27.42 43.91 36.24
C ILE A 4 -27.35 43.23 34.87
N LEU A 5 -26.25 43.45 34.15
CA LEU A 5 -25.91 42.67 32.96
C LEU A 5 -25.41 41.30 33.44
N SER A 6 -26.17 40.24 33.19
CA SER A 6 -25.68 38.86 33.30
C SER A 6 -24.62 38.64 32.22
N VAL A 7 -23.35 38.54 32.63
CA VAL A 7 -22.26 38.10 31.76
C VAL A 7 -22.40 36.60 31.59
N THR A 8 -23.01 36.17 30.49
CA THR A 8 -22.96 34.77 30.05
C THR A 8 -21.54 34.51 29.56
N LEU A 9 -20.75 33.79 30.38
CA LEU A 9 -19.43 33.32 30.01
C LEU A 9 -19.59 32.27 28.90
N LEU A 10 -19.44 32.69 27.64
CA LEU A 10 -19.31 31.79 26.50
C LEU A 10 -17.94 31.09 26.66
N VAL A 11 -17.93 29.92 27.30
CA VAL A 11 -16.78 29.01 27.25
C VAL A 11 -16.68 28.54 25.82
N SER A 12 -15.84 29.23 25.04
CA SER A 12 -15.35 28.73 23.76
C SER A 12 -14.65 27.40 24.06
N THR A 13 -15.34 26.30 23.79
CA THR A 13 -14.71 25.00 23.66
C THR A 13 -13.70 25.13 22.53
N LEU A 14 -12.43 25.20 22.89
CA LEU A 14 -11.33 24.86 22.01
C LEU A 14 -11.67 23.47 21.45
N LEU A 15 -12.15 23.44 20.22
CA LEU A 15 -12.21 22.24 19.40
C LEU A 15 -10.74 21.83 19.23
N SER A 16 -10.21 21.06 20.18
CA SER A 16 -9.10 20.17 19.90
C SER A 16 -9.57 19.35 18.71
N ASN A 17 -8.92 19.54 17.56
CA ASN A 17 -9.08 18.67 16.40
C ASN A 17 -8.63 17.27 16.83
N VAL A 18 -9.52 16.52 17.48
CA VAL A 18 -9.32 15.10 17.72
C VAL A 18 -9.41 14.47 16.34
N ASN A 19 -8.25 14.36 15.68
CA ASN A 19 -8.14 13.55 14.48
C ASN A 19 -8.61 12.15 14.87
N ALA A 20 -9.71 11.72 14.25
CA ALA A 20 -10.25 10.40 14.50
C ALA A 20 -9.19 9.36 14.12
N ARG A 21 -8.87 8.45 15.06
CA ARG A 21 -7.93 7.34 14.84
C ARG A 21 -8.38 6.52 13.63
N TRP A 22 -7.44 6.11 12.78
CA TRP A 22 -7.73 5.37 11.56
C TRP A 22 -8.15 3.93 11.89
N LYS A 23 -9.37 3.54 11.49
CA LYS A 23 -9.88 2.17 11.68
C LYS A 23 -10.00 1.50 10.31
N PRO A 24 -8.97 0.77 9.85
CA PRO A 24 -9.02 0.13 8.53
C PRO A 24 -10.06 -0.99 8.50
N THR A 25 -10.80 -1.03 7.39
CA THR A 25 -11.80 -2.07 7.12
C THR A 25 -11.31 -2.99 6.00
N LYS A 26 -12.02 -4.09 5.79
CA LYS A 26 -11.75 -5.05 4.69
C LYS A 26 -11.71 -4.38 3.29
N GLY A 27 -11.02 -5.03 2.36
CA GLY A 27 -11.00 -4.69 0.94
C GLY A 27 -9.91 -3.70 0.51
N LEU A 28 -8.92 -3.45 1.37
CA LEU A 28 -7.72 -2.68 1.08
C LEU A 28 -6.70 -3.55 0.32
N THR A 29 -5.82 -2.92 -0.44
CA THR A 29 -4.59 -3.54 -0.95
C THR A 29 -3.42 -3.15 -0.08
N TRP A 30 -2.40 -3.99 0.01
CA TRP A 30 -1.34 -3.85 1.00
C TRP A 30 0.03 -4.25 0.46
N ASP A 31 1.06 -3.49 0.83
CA ASP A 31 2.47 -3.88 0.70
C ASP A 31 3.13 -3.90 2.08
N TYR A 32 3.94 -4.93 2.34
CA TYR A 32 4.68 -5.11 3.59
C TYR A 32 6.18 -5.01 3.31
N LEU A 33 6.77 -3.84 3.58
CA LEU A 33 8.09 -3.42 3.07
C LEU A 33 9.05 -3.04 4.20
N LEU A 34 9.29 -3.96 5.15
CA LEU A 34 10.10 -3.66 6.34
C LEU A 34 11.60 -3.46 6.04
N ALA A 35 12.13 -4.11 5.01
CA ALA A 35 13.49 -3.87 4.54
C ALA A 35 13.50 -3.28 3.11
N GLY A 36 12.40 -2.65 2.70
CA GLY A 36 12.34 -1.89 1.47
C GLY A 36 13.20 -0.64 1.56
N ASP A 37 13.97 -0.35 0.51
CA ASP A 37 14.62 0.95 0.41
C ASP A 37 13.59 2.05 0.11
N ASP A 38 14.03 3.31 0.20
CA ASP A 38 13.16 4.46 -0.04
C ASP A 38 12.52 4.47 -1.43
N ASN A 39 13.21 3.93 -2.44
CA ASN A 39 12.72 3.87 -3.82
C ASN A 39 11.59 2.85 -3.95
N LEU A 40 11.73 1.70 -3.31
CA LEU A 40 10.71 0.66 -3.24
C LEU A 40 9.50 1.17 -2.45
N ILE A 41 9.71 1.73 -1.26
CA ILE A 41 8.62 2.23 -0.41
C ILE A 41 7.83 3.30 -1.16
N GLN A 42 8.49 4.31 -1.72
CA GLN A 42 7.79 5.35 -2.48
C GLN A 42 7.12 4.78 -3.73
N GLY A 43 7.65 3.74 -4.36
CA GLY A 43 7.10 3.18 -5.58
C GLY A 43 5.84 2.34 -5.37
N SER A 44 5.48 2.02 -4.12
CA SER A 44 4.26 1.28 -3.82
C SER A 44 3.01 2.02 -4.31
N LYS A 45 2.05 1.24 -4.83
CA LYS A 45 0.76 1.72 -5.33
C LYS A 45 -0.43 1.15 -4.56
N LYS A 46 -0.16 0.53 -3.40
CA LYS A 46 -1.17 -0.13 -2.57
C LYS A 46 -1.86 0.85 -1.64
N ASP A 47 -3.10 0.56 -1.25
CA ASP A 47 -3.88 1.43 -0.37
C ASP A 47 -3.18 1.63 0.99
N VAL A 48 -2.53 0.58 1.49
CA VAL A 48 -1.76 0.57 2.75
C VAL A 48 -0.33 0.10 2.49
N VAL A 49 0.65 0.76 3.11
CA VAL A 49 2.04 0.35 3.08
C VAL A 49 2.55 0.23 4.52
N THR A 50 3.01 -0.95 4.91
CA THR A 50 3.69 -1.15 6.19
C THR A 50 5.19 -1.02 5.99
N ILE A 51 5.83 -0.15 6.77
CA ILE A 51 7.26 0.18 6.68
C ILE A 51 7.90 0.18 8.06
N ASP A 52 9.22 0.04 8.15
CA ASP A 52 9.93 0.22 9.41
C ASP A 52 9.79 1.68 9.91
N LEU A 53 9.60 1.85 11.22
CA LEU A 53 9.54 3.16 11.89
C LEU A 53 10.74 4.06 11.52
N GLU A 54 11.92 3.49 11.29
CA GLU A 54 13.11 4.29 10.96
C GLU A 54 13.07 4.93 9.56
N HIS A 55 12.20 4.47 8.65
CA HIS A 55 11.93 5.15 7.37
C HIS A 55 10.76 6.14 7.45
N ALA A 56 9.97 6.10 8.52
CA ALA A 56 8.66 6.75 8.58
C ALA A 56 8.71 8.27 8.41
N GLU A 57 9.65 8.95 9.07
CA GLU A 57 9.80 10.41 9.01
C GLU A 57 9.90 10.93 7.56
N LYS A 58 10.62 10.18 6.71
CA LYS A 58 10.84 10.53 5.30
C LYS A 58 9.70 10.03 4.41
N MET A 59 9.22 8.81 4.64
CA MET A 59 8.34 8.12 3.70
C MET A 59 6.85 8.43 3.91
N VAL A 60 6.40 8.63 5.14
CA VAL A 60 4.97 8.82 5.43
C VAL A 60 4.37 10.02 4.68
N PRO A 61 4.99 11.22 4.65
CA PRO A 61 4.46 12.33 3.87
C PRO A 61 4.33 12.02 2.37
N ILE A 62 5.27 11.24 1.82
CA ILE A 62 5.26 10.83 0.41
C ILE A 62 4.10 9.86 0.15
N LEU A 63 3.90 8.87 1.01
CA LEU A 63 2.78 7.93 0.92
C LEU A 63 1.43 8.66 1.03
N HIS A 64 1.29 9.56 2.00
CA HIS A 64 0.08 10.36 2.21
C HIS A 64 -0.24 11.27 1.02
N SER A 65 0.78 11.85 0.37
CA SER A 65 0.59 12.66 -0.85
C SER A 65 -0.08 11.87 -2.00
N LYS A 66 0.01 10.54 -1.96
CA LYS A 66 -0.61 9.60 -2.92
C LYS A 66 -1.96 9.08 -2.44
N GLY A 67 -2.43 9.54 -1.28
CA GLY A 67 -3.66 9.06 -0.63
C GLY A 67 -3.51 7.68 0.03
N GLN A 68 -2.28 7.19 0.20
CA GLN A 68 -2.00 5.91 0.86
C GLN A 68 -2.03 6.07 2.38
N LYS A 69 -2.17 4.94 3.07
CA LYS A 69 -2.05 4.83 4.52
C LYS A 69 -0.75 4.17 4.90
N ALA A 70 -0.11 4.65 5.96
CA ALA A 70 1.17 4.14 6.43
C ALA A 70 1.02 3.46 7.79
N VAL A 71 1.47 2.21 7.88
CA VAL A 71 1.61 1.46 9.13
C VAL A 71 3.10 1.39 9.50
N CYS A 72 3.47 1.87 10.67
CA CYS A 72 4.86 1.94 11.09
C CYS A 72 5.20 0.80 12.04
N TYR A 73 6.11 -0.07 11.59
CA TYR A 73 6.55 -1.26 12.30
C TYR A 73 7.65 -0.95 13.32
N PHE A 74 7.57 -1.60 14.48
CA PHE A 74 8.72 -1.84 15.34
C PHE A 74 8.49 -3.10 16.19
N SER A 75 9.57 -3.74 16.68
CA SER A 75 9.42 -4.88 17.59
C SER A 75 9.07 -4.42 19.01
N GLY A 76 8.01 -4.98 19.58
CA GLY A 76 7.64 -4.76 20.98
C GLY A 76 8.13 -5.84 21.92
N GLY A 77 8.27 -7.09 21.46
CA GLY A 77 8.70 -8.24 22.29
C GLY A 77 10.19 -8.59 22.19
N THR A 78 10.96 -7.90 21.35
CA THR A 78 12.41 -8.05 21.27
C THR A 78 13.13 -6.71 21.26
N MET A 79 14.36 -6.70 21.76
CA MET A 79 15.33 -5.62 21.51
C MET A 79 16.23 -6.03 20.33
N GLN A 80 16.46 -5.07 19.44
CA GLN A 80 17.16 -5.27 18.18
C GLN A 80 18.42 -4.41 18.17
N LYS A 81 19.60 -5.02 18.11
CA LYS A 81 20.90 -4.30 18.09
C LYS A 81 21.00 -3.30 16.92
N SER A 82 20.28 -3.56 15.83
CA SER A 82 20.19 -2.67 14.68
C SER A 82 19.47 -1.35 14.99
N ARG A 83 18.56 -1.30 15.98
CA ARG A 83 17.85 -0.08 16.41
C ARG A 83 18.69 0.76 17.36
N LYS A 84 19.78 1.33 16.83
CA LYS A 84 20.75 2.11 17.60
C LYS A 84 20.13 3.30 18.36
N ILE A 85 19.02 3.85 17.86
CA ILE A 85 18.38 5.04 18.43
C ILE A 85 17.88 4.84 19.87
N ASP A 86 17.50 3.63 20.26
CA ASP A 86 16.98 3.34 21.60
C ASP A 86 17.46 2.02 22.21
N TYR A 87 18.36 1.29 21.54
CA TYR A 87 18.89 0.03 22.05
C TYR A 87 19.50 0.17 23.46
N ASP A 88 20.32 1.20 23.69
CA ASP A 88 20.98 1.44 24.98
C ASP A 88 19.99 1.78 26.10
N ASP A 89 18.88 2.44 25.78
CA ASP A 89 17.80 2.71 26.73
C ASP A 89 17.14 1.40 27.20
N TYR A 90 16.92 0.44 26.30
CA TYR A 90 16.41 -0.89 26.66
C TYR A 90 17.43 -1.70 27.46
N VAL A 91 18.72 -1.62 27.12
CA VAL A 91 19.80 -2.27 27.91
C VAL A 91 19.81 -1.70 29.33
N LYS A 92 19.81 -0.38 29.48
CA LYS A 92 19.79 0.33 30.76
C LYS A 92 18.55 0.00 31.59
N ALA A 93 17.39 -0.18 30.95
CA ALA A 93 16.17 -0.60 31.63
C ALA A 93 16.28 -2.02 32.24
N GLY A 94 17.17 -2.87 31.72
CA GLY A 94 17.36 -4.24 32.22
C GLY A 94 16.12 -5.10 31.96
N VAL A 95 15.55 -4.98 30.77
CA VAL A 95 14.35 -5.71 30.34
C VAL A 95 14.67 -6.97 29.54
N ALA A 96 15.92 -7.16 29.14
CA ALA A 96 16.33 -8.29 28.32
C ALA A 96 16.24 -9.63 29.07
N LEU A 97 15.85 -10.68 28.33
CA LEU A 97 15.88 -12.08 28.77
C LEU A 97 17.10 -12.79 28.16
N PRO A 98 17.62 -13.87 28.77
CA PRO A 98 18.77 -14.62 28.25
C PRO A 98 18.38 -15.56 27.09
N VAL A 99 17.47 -15.12 26.21
CA VAL A 99 16.96 -15.90 25.08
C VAL A 99 16.96 -15.01 23.84
N THR A 100 17.48 -15.55 22.73
CA THR A 100 17.51 -14.87 21.42
C THR A 100 16.64 -15.60 20.42
N SER A 101 15.94 -14.83 19.59
CA SER A 101 15.27 -15.34 18.39
C SER A 101 16.27 -15.90 17.36
N SER A 102 15.75 -16.63 16.37
CA SER A 102 16.54 -17.14 15.24
C SER A 102 17.24 -16.05 14.43
N TRP A 103 16.77 -14.80 14.52
CA TRP A 103 17.32 -13.63 13.85
C TRP A 103 18.32 -12.85 14.73
N GLY A 104 18.67 -13.39 15.90
CA GLY A 104 19.65 -12.78 16.82
C GLY A 104 19.09 -11.62 17.67
N ASN A 105 17.80 -11.32 17.57
CA ASN A 105 17.14 -10.33 18.43
C ASN A 105 16.86 -10.93 19.80
N GLN A 106 17.14 -10.19 20.87
CA GLN A 106 16.99 -10.67 22.25
C GLN A 106 15.56 -10.44 22.73
N TYR A 107 14.91 -11.47 23.26
CA TYR A 107 13.58 -11.34 23.84
C TYR A 107 13.63 -10.45 25.09
N ILE A 108 12.53 -9.78 25.38
CA ILE A 108 12.40 -8.93 26.56
C ILE A 108 11.33 -9.50 27.51
N ASP A 109 11.50 -9.23 28.79
CA ASP A 109 10.56 -9.63 29.84
C ASP A 109 9.33 -8.71 29.81
N ILE A 110 8.32 -9.13 29.04
CA ILE A 110 7.08 -8.38 28.78
C ILE A 110 6.26 -8.07 30.05
N ARG A 111 6.58 -8.72 31.19
CA ARG A 111 5.95 -8.47 32.49
C ARG A 111 6.45 -7.18 33.13
N LYS A 112 7.60 -6.63 32.71
CA LYS A 112 8.21 -5.41 33.25
C LYS A 112 7.54 -4.13 32.70
N LYS A 113 6.21 -4.04 32.78
CA LYS A 113 5.42 -2.93 32.23
C LYS A 113 5.96 -1.55 32.60
N SER A 114 6.26 -1.30 33.88
CA SER A 114 6.74 0.02 34.36
C SER A 114 8.04 0.48 33.69
N LYS A 115 8.87 -0.45 33.21
CA LYS A 115 10.11 -0.18 32.49
C LYS A 115 9.92 -0.13 30.97
N LEU A 116 9.04 -0.99 30.45
CA LEU A 116 8.79 -1.12 29.02
C LEU A 116 7.88 -0.05 28.45
N GLN A 117 6.80 0.30 29.17
CA GLN A 117 5.77 1.19 28.66
C GLN A 117 6.36 2.56 28.25
N PRO A 118 7.22 3.23 29.04
CA PRO A 118 7.81 4.50 28.62
C PRO A 118 8.68 4.38 27.36
N LEU A 119 9.37 3.26 27.16
CA LEU A 119 10.22 3.02 25.98
C LEU A 119 9.38 2.82 24.72
N ILE A 120 8.33 2.00 24.83
CA ILE A 120 7.43 1.73 23.70
C ILE A 120 6.56 2.95 23.39
N GLU A 121 6.11 3.68 24.40
CA GLU A 121 5.37 4.94 24.23
C GLU A 121 6.22 5.97 23.46
N LYS A 122 7.54 6.06 23.72
CA LYS A 122 8.44 6.90 22.90
C LYS A 122 8.42 6.50 21.42
N ARG A 123 8.43 5.19 21.09
CA ARG A 123 8.32 4.71 19.70
C ARG A 123 6.98 5.07 19.08
N MET A 124 5.88 4.89 19.81
CA MET A 124 4.54 5.27 19.36
C MET A 124 4.39 6.77 19.15
N LYS A 125 4.97 7.59 20.04
CA LYS A 125 5.01 9.06 19.90
C LYS A 125 5.80 9.48 18.67
N ARG A 126 6.95 8.85 18.38
CA ARG A 126 7.69 9.08 17.12
C ARG A 126 6.82 8.74 15.91
N ALA A 127 6.17 7.57 15.90
CA ALA A 127 5.29 7.17 14.81
C ALA A 127 4.16 8.19 14.59
N TYR A 128 3.50 8.63 15.66
CA TYR A 128 2.46 9.66 15.60
C TYR A 128 2.99 11.00 15.06
N GLN A 129 4.16 11.45 15.55
CA GLN A 129 4.81 12.69 15.11
C GLN A 129 5.20 12.65 13.62
N TYR A 130 5.63 11.49 13.11
CA TYR A 130 5.93 11.29 11.70
C TYR A 130 4.67 11.11 10.82
N GLY A 131 3.48 11.13 11.43
CA GLY A 131 2.21 11.04 10.73
C GLY A 131 1.75 9.62 10.41
N CYS A 132 2.34 8.58 10.98
CA CYS A 132 1.88 7.21 10.76
C CYS A 132 0.39 7.08 11.11
N ASP A 133 -0.39 6.41 10.25
CA ASP A 133 -1.82 6.19 10.52
C ASP A 133 -2.04 5.11 11.57
N ALA A 134 -1.10 4.18 11.69
CA ALA A 134 -1.08 3.13 12.69
C ALA A 134 0.34 2.63 12.98
N VAL A 135 0.47 1.84 14.04
CA VAL A 135 1.67 1.05 14.34
C VAL A 135 1.38 -0.45 14.24
N GLU A 136 2.39 -1.20 13.82
CA GLU A 136 2.45 -2.65 13.98
C GLU A 136 3.54 -2.98 15.01
N VAL A 137 3.15 -3.57 16.14
CA VAL A 137 4.08 -3.92 17.21
C VAL A 137 4.37 -5.41 17.16
N ASP A 138 5.58 -5.76 16.77
CA ASP A 138 5.95 -7.15 16.47
C ASP A 138 6.48 -7.93 17.67
N SER A 139 6.60 -9.24 17.48
CA SER A 139 7.11 -10.19 18.46
C SER A 139 6.25 -10.30 19.73
N LEU A 140 4.93 -10.12 19.62
CA LEU A 140 4.00 -10.21 20.76
C LEU A 140 4.01 -11.60 21.42
N GLY A 141 4.18 -12.67 20.63
CA GLY A 141 4.12 -14.06 21.07
C GLY A 141 5.34 -14.57 21.86
N VAL A 142 5.86 -13.79 22.81
CA VAL A 142 7.07 -14.16 23.58
C VAL A 142 6.89 -15.48 24.35
N HIS A 143 5.68 -15.79 24.82
CA HIS A 143 5.35 -17.06 25.49
C HIS A 143 5.66 -18.31 24.64
N ALA A 144 5.61 -18.21 23.31
CA ALA A 144 5.92 -19.32 22.42
C ALA A 144 7.43 -19.61 22.34
N HIS A 145 8.27 -18.73 22.88
CA HIS A 145 9.73 -18.78 22.76
C HIS A 145 10.47 -18.72 24.09
N VAL A 146 9.81 -18.27 25.16
CA VAL A 146 10.36 -18.16 26.51
C VAL A 146 9.45 -18.90 27.48
N LYS A 147 9.94 -19.99 28.06
CA LYS A 147 9.17 -20.93 28.88
C LYS A 147 8.54 -20.29 30.12
N GLU A 148 9.19 -19.27 30.67
CA GLU A 148 8.75 -18.55 31.88
C GLU A 148 7.66 -17.50 31.61
N ILE A 149 7.37 -17.22 30.33
CA ILE A 149 6.35 -16.25 29.92
C ILE A 149 5.10 -17.04 29.53
N THR A 150 3.97 -16.68 30.14
CA THR A 150 2.69 -17.34 29.89
C THR A 150 1.89 -16.67 28.78
N GLU A 151 0.88 -17.37 28.25
CA GLU A 151 -0.11 -16.76 27.35
C GLU A 151 -0.80 -15.55 28.00
N ASN A 152 -1.13 -15.65 29.29
CA ASN A 152 -1.71 -14.53 30.05
C ASN A 152 -0.76 -13.33 30.15
N ASP A 153 0.54 -13.54 30.34
CA ASP A 153 1.52 -12.44 30.29
C ASP A 153 1.52 -11.75 28.92
N THR A 154 1.33 -12.52 27.85
CA THR A 154 1.20 -11.99 26.48
C THR A 154 -0.10 -11.20 26.29
N ILE A 155 -1.22 -11.69 26.83
CA ILE A 155 -2.50 -10.97 26.80
C ILE A 155 -2.36 -9.64 27.54
N VAL A 156 -1.85 -9.66 28.78
CA VAL A 156 -1.63 -8.43 29.57
C VAL A 156 -0.74 -7.45 28.81
N PHE A 157 0.37 -7.94 28.23
CA PHE A 157 1.29 -7.17 27.41
C PHE A 157 0.61 -6.50 26.21
N ALA A 158 -0.06 -7.29 25.38
CA ALA A 158 -0.74 -6.82 24.18
C ALA A 158 -1.86 -5.83 24.50
N THR A 159 -2.62 -6.05 25.58
CA THR A 159 -3.70 -5.16 26.00
C THR A 159 -3.18 -3.79 26.43
N TRP A 160 -2.13 -3.71 27.25
CA TRP A 160 -1.61 -2.40 27.65
C TRP A 160 -0.85 -1.72 26.51
N LEU A 161 -0.25 -2.46 25.57
CA LEU A 161 0.31 -1.89 24.34
C LEU A 161 -0.77 -1.17 23.53
N ALA A 162 -1.91 -1.83 23.32
CA ALA A 162 -3.01 -1.24 22.58
C ALA A 162 -3.56 0.01 23.27
N GLN A 163 -3.74 -0.05 24.60
CA GLN A 163 -4.12 1.12 25.39
C GLN A 163 -3.11 2.27 25.22
N THR A 164 -1.80 1.97 25.28
CA THR A 164 -0.75 3.00 25.14
C THR A 164 -0.79 3.65 23.75
N ALA A 165 -1.00 2.89 22.68
CA ALA A 165 -1.17 3.44 21.34
C ALA A 165 -2.39 4.37 21.27
N HIS A 166 -3.50 3.96 21.89
CA HIS A 166 -4.73 4.73 21.90
C HIS A 166 -4.62 6.02 22.73
N ASP A 167 -3.89 5.99 23.85
CA ASP A 167 -3.56 7.16 24.68
C ASP A 167 -2.66 8.14 23.93
N VAL A 168 -1.73 7.66 23.11
CA VAL A 168 -0.92 8.47 22.18
C VAL A 168 -1.77 9.04 21.03
N GLY A 169 -2.91 8.42 20.73
CA GLY A 169 -3.79 8.84 19.64
C GLY A 169 -3.48 8.16 18.29
N ILE A 170 -2.79 7.02 18.29
CA ILE A 170 -2.46 6.24 17.09
C ILE A 170 -3.15 4.87 17.10
N SER A 171 -3.53 4.38 15.93
CA SER A 171 -4.13 3.04 15.79
C SER A 171 -3.07 1.94 15.88
N ILE A 172 -3.48 0.72 16.22
CA ILE A 172 -2.55 -0.41 16.42
C ILE A 172 -3.09 -1.72 15.83
N GLY A 173 -2.20 -2.44 15.15
CA GLY A 173 -2.45 -3.78 14.61
C GLY A 173 -1.98 -4.90 15.53
N LEU A 174 -2.80 -5.93 15.73
CA LEU A 174 -2.40 -7.16 16.41
C LEU A 174 -1.50 -7.98 15.49
N LYS A 175 -0.26 -8.25 15.92
CA LYS A 175 0.69 -9.06 15.16
C LYS A 175 0.67 -10.52 15.62
N ASN A 176 0.29 -11.42 14.71
CA ASN A 176 0.27 -12.88 14.93
C ASN A 176 -0.55 -13.30 16.17
N VAL A 177 -0.02 -14.20 17.02
CA VAL A 177 -0.64 -14.73 18.25
C VAL A 177 -2.06 -15.29 18.06
N ALA A 178 -2.24 -16.10 17.01
CA ALA A 178 -3.55 -16.57 16.55
C ALA A 178 -4.48 -17.08 17.66
N LEU A 179 -4.02 -17.94 18.56
CA LEU A 179 -4.86 -18.49 19.64
C LEU A 179 -5.42 -17.41 20.58
N LEU A 180 -4.70 -16.30 20.74
CA LEU A 180 -5.08 -15.17 21.61
C LEU A 180 -5.87 -14.10 20.86
N ALA A 181 -5.94 -14.17 19.52
CA ALA A 181 -6.55 -13.14 18.68
C ALA A 181 -8.03 -12.86 19.01
N PRO A 182 -8.91 -13.85 19.30
CA PRO A 182 -10.30 -13.58 19.66
C PRO A 182 -10.46 -12.76 20.95
N GLU A 183 -9.61 -13.01 21.94
CA GLU A 183 -9.62 -12.29 23.22
C GLU A 183 -9.03 -10.88 23.08
N LEU A 184 -8.00 -10.72 22.24
CA LEU A 184 -7.32 -9.45 22.05
C LEU A 184 -8.04 -8.53 21.06
N GLU A 185 -8.88 -9.07 20.18
CA GLU A 185 -9.57 -8.29 19.13
C GLU A 185 -10.22 -7.00 19.61
N PRO A 186 -10.94 -6.94 20.74
CA PRO A 186 -11.60 -5.71 21.20
C PRO A 186 -10.63 -4.55 21.44
N HIS A 187 -9.36 -4.83 21.75
CA HIS A 187 -8.34 -3.83 22.06
C HIS A 187 -7.63 -3.28 20.82
N PHE A 188 -7.61 -4.02 19.71
CA PHE A 188 -6.84 -3.66 18.52
C PHE A 188 -7.73 -3.13 17.38
N ASP A 189 -7.15 -2.32 16.49
CA ASP A 189 -7.88 -1.69 15.39
C ASP A 189 -7.88 -2.55 14.10
N PHE A 190 -6.91 -3.46 13.97
CA PHE A 190 -6.76 -4.42 12.87
C PHE A 190 -5.78 -5.54 13.25
N ALA A 191 -5.54 -6.50 12.34
CA ALA A 191 -4.54 -7.55 12.52
C ALA A 191 -3.55 -7.61 11.35
N VAL A 192 -2.29 -7.96 11.65
CA VAL A 192 -1.24 -8.33 10.70
C VAL A 192 -0.78 -9.74 11.01
N VAL A 193 -0.81 -10.60 10.00
CA VAL A 193 -0.69 -12.05 10.18
C VAL A 193 0.29 -12.61 9.16
N GLU A 194 1.22 -13.41 9.63
CA GLU A 194 2.16 -14.12 8.79
C GLU A 194 1.78 -15.59 8.73
N SER A 195 1.74 -16.13 7.51
CA SER A 195 1.80 -17.57 7.26
C SER A 195 0.70 -18.41 7.93
N CYS A 196 -0.49 -17.86 8.22
CA CYS A 196 -1.52 -18.62 8.95
C CYS A 196 -1.94 -19.92 8.26
N ALA A 197 -1.93 -19.99 6.94
CA ALA A 197 -2.23 -21.21 6.18
C ALA A 197 -1.16 -22.32 6.28
N GLU A 198 -0.02 -22.10 6.94
CA GLU A 198 0.96 -23.16 7.23
C GLU A 198 0.41 -24.22 8.18
N SER A 199 -0.65 -23.89 8.92
CA SER A 199 -1.31 -24.82 9.83
C SER A 199 -2.83 -24.75 9.65
N LYS A 200 -3.46 -25.91 9.63
CA LYS A 200 -4.91 -26.04 9.44
C LYS A 200 -5.65 -25.22 10.50
N ASN A 201 -6.63 -24.44 10.06
CA ASN A 201 -7.52 -23.61 10.88
C ASN A 201 -6.87 -22.42 11.60
N VAL A 202 -5.56 -22.17 11.48
CA VAL A 202 -4.93 -21.04 12.19
C VAL A 202 -5.44 -19.70 11.67
N CYS A 203 -5.75 -19.59 10.37
CA CYS A 203 -6.37 -18.39 9.81
C CYS A 203 -7.77 -18.08 10.40
N ASN A 204 -8.48 -19.07 10.96
CA ASN A 204 -9.84 -18.87 11.48
C ASN A 204 -9.90 -17.96 12.71
N TYR A 205 -8.85 -17.95 13.52
CA TYR A 205 -8.84 -17.14 14.75
C TYR A 205 -8.97 -15.64 14.47
N TYR A 206 -8.45 -15.18 13.33
CA TYR A 206 -8.53 -13.77 12.92
C TYR A 206 -9.90 -13.37 12.34
N LYS A 207 -10.85 -14.30 12.18
CA LYS A 207 -12.24 -13.94 11.84
C LYS A 207 -12.88 -13.06 12.90
N ALA A 208 -12.41 -13.10 14.14
CA ALA A 208 -12.86 -12.18 15.18
C ALA A 208 -12.74 -10.71 14.72
N PHE A 209 -11.65 -10.36 14.03
CA PHE A 209 -11.44 -9.01 13.50
C PHE A 209 -12.37 -8.71 12.33
N SER A 210 -12.40 -9.59 11.32
CA SER A 210 -13.19 -9.32 10.11
C SER A 210 -14.71 -9.36 10.35
N ASN A 211 -15.18 -10.16 11.31
CA ASN A 211 -16.58 -10.15 11.77
C ASN A 211 -16.96 -8.80 12.40
N ASN A 212 -16.01 -8.11 13.04
CA ASN A 212 -16.17 -6.76 13.59
C ASN A 212 -15.74 -5.66 12.60
N ASN A 213 -15.70 -5.98 11.30
CA ASN A 213 -15.35 -5.06 10.20
C ASN A 213 -13.93 -4.45 10.30
N LYS A 214 -13.03 -5.07 11.07
CA LYS A 214 -11.62 -4.67 11.13
C LYS A 214 -10.81 -5.37 10.02
N ALA A 215 -9.84 -4.67 9.47
CA ALA A 215 -8.95 -5.24 8.47
C ALA A 215 -8.09 -6.37 9.07
N VAL A 216 -7.79 -7.38 8.25
CA VAL A 216 -6.82 -8.42 8.54
C VAL A 216 -5.89 -8.51 7.34
N PHE A 217 -4.63 -8.15 7.53
CA PHE A 217 -3.58 -8.21 6.53
C PHE A 217 -2.81 -9.51 6.69
N ILE A 218 -2.81 -10.37 5.67
CA ILE A 218 -2.16 -11.68 5.70
C ILE A 218 -1.09 -11.76 4.63
N VAL A 219 0.13 -12.12 5.04
CA VAL A 219 1.25 -12.39 4.14
C VAL A 219 1.65 -13.86 4.18
N HIS A 220 1.92 -14.41 3.00
CA HIS A 220 2.59 -15.70 2.81
C HIS A 220 3.91 -15.50 2.06
N TYR A 221 4.81 -16.49 2.13
CA TYR A 221 6.18 -16.37 1.63
C TYR A 221 6.53 -17.41 0.58
N GLY A 222 6.92 -16.96 -0.61
CA GLY A 222 7.31 -17.81 -1.73
C GLY A 222 8.47 -18.74 -1.43
N ASN A 223 9.48 -18.28 -0.69
CA ASN A 223 10.61 -19.09 -0.24
C ASN A 223 10.23 -20.17 0.80
N ARG A 224 8.99 -20.18 1.30
CA ARG A 224 8.39 -21.29 2.07
C ARG A 224 7.45 -22.15 1.21
N ASP A 225 7.67 -22.17 -0.10
CA ASP A 225 6.90 -22.93 -1.09
C ASP A 225 5.40 -22.54 -1.14
N TRP A 226 5.09 -21.27 -0.87
CA TRP A 226 3.77 -20.70 -1.14
C TRP A 226 3.69 -20.14 -2.57
N LYS A 227 2.62 -20.46 -3.28
CA LYS A 227 2.38 -20.01 -4.66
C LYS A 227 0.90 -19.92 -4.96
N LEU A 228 0.55 -19.02 -5.88
CA LEU A 228 -0.82 -18.83 -6.38
C LEU A 228 -1.15 -19.82 -7.50
N SER A 229 -0.74 -21.08 -7.34
CA SER A 229 -1.07 -22.18 -8.26
C SER A 229 -1.08 -23.54 -7.56
N GLY A 230 -1.75 -24.53 -8.19
CA GLY A 230 -1.77 -25.92 -7.76
C GLY A 230 -2.33 -26.15 -6.35
N SER A 231 -1.82 -27.17 -5.66
CA SER A 231 -2.28 -27.57 -4.31
C SER A 231 -2.06 -26.49 -3.24
N LYS A 232 -1.04 -25.63 -3.42
CA LYS A 232 -0.78 -24.51 -2.52
C LYS A 232 -1.86 -23.45 -2.61
N LEU A 233 -2.28 -23.09 -3.82
CA LEU A 233 -3.42 -22.19 -4.00
C LEU A 233 -4.70 -22.77 -3.39
N ASN A 234 -4.96 -24.06 -3.61
CA ASN A 234 -6.14 -24.71 -3.01
C ASN A 234 -6.13 -24.63 -1.48
N THR A 235 -4.94 -24.71 -0.87
CA THR A 235 -4.76 -24.57 0.58
C THR A 235 -4.97 -23.13 1.03
N LEU A 236 -4.40 -22.14 0.32
CA LEU A 236 -4.62 -20.72 0.59
C LEU A 236 -6.12 -20.38 0.54
N ILE A 237 -6.82 -20.75 -0.54
CA ILE A 237 -8.27 -20.52 -0.69
C ILE A 237 -9.06 -21.18 0.44
N LYS A 238 -8.74 -22.43 0.79
CA LYS A 238 -9.42 -23.14 1.89
C LYS A 238 -9.26 -22.43 3.24
N GLU A 239 -8.03 -22.01 3.56
CA GLU A 239 -7.71 -21.43 4.86
C GLU A 239 -8.08 -19.94 4.96
N GLN A 240 -8.16 -19.21 3.85
CA GLN A 240 -8.39 -17.76 3.85
C GLN A 240 -9.75 -17.34 3.27
N GLY A 241 -10.28 -18.08 2.31
CA GLY A 241 -11.49 -17.71 1.56
C GLY A 241 -12.74 -17.56 2.43
N GLY A 242 -13.61 -16.62 2.08
CA GLY A 242 -14.84 -16.27 2.78
C GLY A 242 -14.64 -15.53 4.11
N ARG A 243 -13.40 -15.13 4.44
CA ARG A 243 -13.07 -14.51 5.73
C ARG A 243 -12.87 -12.99 5.68
N GLY A 244 -12.92 -12.39 4.48
CA GLY A 244 -12.81 -10.95 4.31
C GLY A 244 -11.41 -10.38 4.62
N PHE A 245 -10.38 -11.19 4.41
CA PHE A 245 -8.99 -10.81 4.63
C PHE A 245 -8.41 -10.03 3.44
N THR A 246 -7.28 -9.36 3.68
CA THR A 246 -6.41 -8.80 2.64
C THR A 246 -5.22 -9.73 2.49
N CYS A 247 -5.15 -10.48 1.37
CA CYS A 247 -4.14 -11.52 1.19
C CYS A 247 -3.04 -11.07 0.22
N VAL A 248 -1.80 -11.28 0.66
CA VAL A 248 -0.61 -10.98 -0.14
C VAL A 248 0.40 -12.12 -0.11
N LEU A 249 1.16 -12.26 -1.19
CA LEU A 249 2.28 -13.19 -1.32
C LEU A 249 3.54 -12.38 -1.53
N SER A 250 4.45 -12.42 -0.56
CA SER A 250 5.81 -11.90 -0.68
C SER A 250 6.74 -12.98 -1.24
N VAL A 251 7.82 -12.57 -1.90
CA VAL A 251 8.85 -13.49 -2.38
C VAL A 251 9.50 -14.23 -1.21
N ASN A 252 9.82 -13.52 -0.13
CA ASN A 252 10.50 -14.06 1.05
C ASN A 252 10.24 -13.19 2.30
N GLN A 253 10.82 -13.58 3.44
CA GLN A 253 10.72 -12.82 4.71
C GLN A 253 11.63 -11.60 4.78
N ASP A 254 12.43 -11.31 3.75
CA ASP A 254 13.27 -10.11 3.75
C ASP A 254 12.43 -8.85 3.56
N LEU A 255 11.24 -8.97 2.96
CA LEU A 255 10.25 -7.87 2.83
C LEU A 255 10.86 -6.63 2.15
N ASN A 256 11.71 -6.86 1.14
CA ASN A 256 12.39 -5.85 0.32
C ASN A 256 11.91 -5.88 -1.14
N THR A 257 10.73 -6.45 -1.39
CA THR A 257 10.07 -6.49 -2.70
C THR A 257 8.57 -6.28 -2.55
N TYR A 258 7.91 -5.79 -3.61
CA TYR A 258 6.46 -5.64 -3.61
C TYR A 258 5.75 -6.98 -3.41
N SER A 259 4.63 -6.95 -2.69
CA SER A 259 3.83 -8.14 -2.47
C SER A 259 2.79 -8.32 -3.56
N THR A 260 2.61 -9.56 -4.02
CA THR A 260 1.50 -9.89 -4.94
C THR A 260 0.21 -9.95 -4.15
N ASN A 261 -0.67 -8.96 -4.36
CA ASN A 261 -2.01 -8.97 -3.75
C ASN A 261 -2.92 -9.92 -4.54
N TYR A 262 -3.73 -10.70 -3.84
CA TYR A 262 -4.67 -11.61 -4.47
C TYR A 262 -5.99 -11.68 -3.69
N ASP A 263 -7.05 -12.01 -4.41
CA ASP A 263 -8.34 -12.30 -3.84
C ASP A 263 -8.28 -13.62 -3.06
N CYS A 264 -8.52 -13.57 -1.76
CA CYS A 264 -8.40 -14.73 -0.87
C CYS A 264 -9.39 -15.86 -1.21
N ASP A 265 -10.48 -15.55 -1.90
CA ASP A 265 -11.57 -16.50 -2.19
C ASP A 265 -11.28 -17.29 -3.47
N THR A 266 -10.55 -16.66 -4.41
CA THR A 266 -10.36 -17.19 -5.77
C THR A 266 -8.90 -17.40 -6.16
N GLY A 267 -7.96 -16.76 -5.46
CA GLY A 267 -6.56 -16.70 -5.86
C GLY A 267 -6.24 -15.71 -6.98
N ALA A 268 -7.25 -14.98 -7.48
CA ALA A 268 -7.05 -14.06 -8.59
C ALA A 268 -6.16 -12.89 -8.17
N ILE A 269 -5.14 -12.57 -8.97
CA ILE A 269 -4.23 -11.46 -8.69
C ILE A 269 -4.98 -10.13 -8.77
N ILE A 270 -4.77 -9.27 -7.78
CA ILE A 270 -5.37 -7.93 -7.69
C ILE A 270 -4.32 -6.90 -8.14
N ASN A 271 -4.53 -6.37 -9.35
CA ASN A 271 -3.71 -5.29 -9.92
C ASN A 271 -4.28 -3.88 -9.65
N ARG A 272 -5.12 -3.75 -8.62
CA ARG A 272 -5.75 -2.47 -8.27
C ARG A 272 -4.73 -1.54 -7.62
N GLU A 273 -4.65 -0.32 -8.11
CA GLU A 273 -3.92 0.80 -7.48
C GLU A 273 -4.85 1.57 -6.53
N VAL A 274 -4.28 2.42 -5.66
CA VAL A 274 -4.99 3.22 -4.64
C VAL A 274 -6.33 3.75 -5.15
N LYS A 275 -7.42 3.44 -4.44
CA LYS A 275 -8.72 4.06 -4.75
C LYS A 275 -8.66 5.54 -4.41
N LYS A 276 -8.51 6.40 -5.42
CA LYS A 276 -8.65 7.85 -5.27
C LYS A 276 -10.08 8.13 -4.77
N THR A 277 -10.23 8.41 -3.49
CA THR A 277 -11.51 8.80 -2.91
C THR A 277 -11.82 10.20 -3.42
N ILE A 278 -12.61 10.31 -4.48
CA ILE A 278 -13.21 11.57 -4.88
C ILE A 278 -14.33 11.81 -3.86
N THR A 279 -14.08 12.69 -2.91
CA THR A 279 -15.13 13.21 -2.02
C THR A 279 -16.09 14.04 -2.88
N ILE A 280 -17.07 13.38 -3.50
CA ILE A 280 -18.19 14.06 -4.14
C ILE A 280 -19.13 14.48 -3.01
N THR A 281 -19.07 15.77 -2.66
CA THR A 281 -20.09 16.41 -1.84
C THR A 281 -21.42 16.32 -2.60
N LYS A 282 -22.28 15.36 -2.23
CA LYS A 282 -23.61 15.21 -2.82
C LYS A 282 -24.49 16.39 -2.39
N ASN A 283 -24.65 17.37 -3.27
CA ASN A 283 -25.85 18.20 -3.27
C ASN A 283 -26.95 17.47 -4.05
N ASN A 284 -27.98 17.06 -3.31
CA ASN A 284 -29.18 16.45 -3.86
C ASN A 284 -29.90 17.45 -4.78
N LYS A 285 -29.96 17.12 -6.08
CA LYS A 285 -31.14 17.43 -6.90
C LYS A 285 -31.33 16.32 -7.92
N ALA A 286 -32.28 15.45 -7.63
CA ALA A 286 -32.75 14.43 -8.54
C ALA A 286 -33.37 15.10 -9.77
N THR A 287 -33.00 14.66 -10.96
CA THR A 287 -33.81 14.83 -12.16
C THR A 287 -33.72 13.57 -12.99
N THR A 288 -34.89 12.96 -13.15
CA THR A 288 -35.17 11.70 -13.81
C THR A 288 -34.90 11.82 -15.31
N THR A 289 -34.14 10.88 -15.89
CA THR A 289 -34.27 10.56 -17.33
C THR A 289 -34.17 9.06 -17.51
N LYS A 290 -35.24 8.45 -18.04
CA LYS A 290 -35.29 7.05 -18.44
C LYS A 290 -34.64 6.88 -19.81
N THR A 291 -33.81 5.87 -19.96
CA THR A 291 -33.55 5.27 -21.28
C THR A 291 -33.26 3.77 -21.11
N ASN A 292 -34.10 2.95 -21.73
CA ASN A 292 -33.91 1.51 -21.90
C ASN A 292 -32.89 1.26 -23.01
N THR A 293 -31.92 0.36 -22.80
CA THR A 293 -31.45 -0.55 -23.86
C THR A 293 -30.81 -1.82 -23.28
N GLN A 294 -30.98 -2.92 -23.99
CA GLN A 294 -30.78 -4.31 -23.60
C GLN A 294 -29.51 -4.89 -24.26
N SER A 295 -28.82 -5.81 -23.56
CA SER A 295 -27.80 -6.79 -24.05
C SER A 295 -26.47 -6.20 -24.57
N THR A 296 -25.28 -6.82 -24.47
CA THR A 296 -24.89 -8.23 -24.67
C THR A 296 -23.57 -8.57 -23.94
N LEU A 297 -23.38 -9.87 -23.67
CA LEU A 297 -22.14 -10.52 -23.25
C LEU A 297 -21.13 -10.62 -24.43
N ILE A 298 -19.84 -10.31 -24.23
CA ILE A 298 -18.73 -10.91 -25.00
C ILE A 298 -17.50 -11.15 -24.08
N ASN A 299 -16.92 -12.34 -24.26
CA ASN A 299 -15.80 -12.97 -23.56
C ASN A 299 -14.39 -12.45 -23.93
N LYS A 300 -13.48 -12.59 -22.95
CA LYS A 300 -12.05 -13.01 -22.95
C LYS A 300 -10.98 -12.40 -23.90
N SER A 301 -9.92 -11.96 -23.20
CA SER A 301 -8.46 -12.20 -23.37
C SER A 301 -7.56 -11.34 -24.29
N ASN A 302 -6.60 -10.70 -23.59
CA ASN A 302 -5.15 -10.55 -23.81
C ASN A 302 -4.61 -9.94 -25.12
N ASP A 303 -4.05 -8.72 -25.03
CA ASP A 303 -2.59 -8.46 -24.98
C ASP A 303 -2.37 -6.93 -24.92
N ASN A 304 -1.85 -6.39 -23.81
CA ASN A 304 -1.77 -4.93 -23.59
C ASN A 304 -0.32 -4.43 -23.57
N LEU A 305 -0.08 -3.45 -24.45
CA LEU A 305 1.13 -2.63 -24.58
C LEU A 305 1.65 -2.18 -23.19
N ILE A 306 2.90 -2.50 -22.87
CA ILE A 306 3.50 -2.16 -21.57
C ILE A 306 4.20 -0.79 -21.70
N VAL A 307 3.77 0.18 -20.90
CA VAL A 307 4.45 1.47 -20.74
C VAL A 307 5.39 1.37 -19.54
N GLU A 308 6.69 1.52 -19.78
CA GLU A 308 7.76 1.40 -18.79
C GLU A 308 8.56 2.71 -18.74
N TYR A 309 9.19 3.01 -17.61
CA TYR A 309 10.16 4.08 -17.52
C TYR A 309 11.56 3.54 -17.82
N SER A 310 12.31 4.30 -18.61
CA SER A 310 13.67 4.02 -19.01
C SER A 310 14.58 3.89 -17.79
N THR A 311 15.26 2.76 -17.70
CA THR A 311 16.31 2.48 -16.70
C THR A 311 17.71 2.61 -17.28
N ASP A 312 17.84 2.71 -18.61
CA ASP A 312 19.12 2.75 -19.34
C ASP A 312 19.31 4.02 -20.18
N GLY A 313 18.41 4.99 -20.02
CA GLY A 313 18.48 6.28 -20.71
C GLY A 313 17.95 6.26 -22.15
N ARG A 314 17.34 5.16 -22.61
CA ARG A 314 16.65 5.12 -23.92
C ARG A 314 15.17 5.48 -23.81
N CYS A 315 14.58 6.04 -24.85
CA CYS A 315 13.15 6.33 -24.91
C CYS A 315 12.60 6.17 -26.31
N GLY A 316 11.31 5.86 -26.39
CA GLY A 316 10.66 5.47 -27.64
C GLY A 316 10.05 4.08 -27.56
N LYS A 317 9.69 3.53 -28.71
CA LYS A 317 9.00 2.24 -28.80
C LYS A 317 9.99 1.11 -29.10
N TYR A 318 10.02 0.08 -28.24
CA TYR A 318 10.87 -1.09 -28.40
C TYR A 318 10.06 -2.38 -28.21
N ASN A 319 10.01 -3.24 -29.23
CA ASN A 319 9.36 -4.57 -29.16
C ASN A 319 7.93 -4.54 -28.56
N GLY A 320 7.11 -3.55 -28.94
CA GLY A 320 5.74 -3.41 -28.43
C GLY A 320 5.65 -2.78 -27.04
N LYS A 321 6.76 -2.31 -26.47
CA LYS A 321 6.82 -1.53 -25.24
C LYS A 321 7.04 -0.05 -25.53
N ILE A 322 6.46 0.81 -24.71
CA ILE A 322 6.72 2.25 -24.73
C ILE A 322 7.68 2.55 -23.58
N LEU A 323 8.85 3.10 -23.87
CA LEU A 323 9.86 3.46 -22.90
C LEU A 323 9.91 4.98 -22.72
N MET A 324 9.53 5.44 -21.53
CA MET A 324 9.43 6.86 -21.19
C MET A 324 10.64 7.32 -20.37
N CYS A 325 11.04 8.57 -20.54
CA CYS A 325 12.10 9.16 -19.75
C CYS A 325 11.67 9.44 -18.30
N PRO A 326 12.43 8.98 -17.29
CA PRO A 326 12.10 9.20 -15.89
C PRO A 326 12.37 10.66 -15.47
N ASN A 327 11.86 11.06 -14.30
CA ASN A 327 12.19 12.32 -13.63
C ASN A 327 11.90 13.60 -14.46
N ASN A 328 10.87 13.59 -15.31
CA ASN A 328 10.56 14.69 -16.23
C ASN A 328 11.73 15.05 -17.17
N SER A 329 12.66 14.12 -17.41
CA SER A 329 13.68 14.30 -18.44
C SER A 329 13.06 14.21 -19.84
N CYS A 330 13.79 14.76 -20.80
CA CYS A 330 13.33 14.94 -22.16
C CYS A 330 13.78 13.77 -23.02
N CYS A 331 12.88 13.30 -23.88
CA CYS A 331 13.23 12.29 -24.86
C CYS A 331 13.69 12.99 -26.15
N SER A 332 14.98 12.93 -26.45
CA SER A 332 15.51 13.55 -27.67
C SER A 332 14.94 12.90 -28.93
N LYS A 333 15.10 13.56 -30.08
CA LYS A 333 14.78 12.99 -31.40
C LYS A 333 15.50 11.68 -31.72
N TYR A 334 16.53 11.32 -30.95
CA TYR A 334 17.32 10.09 -31.13
C TYR A 334 16.95 8.99 -30.14
N GLY A 335 15.92 9.20 -29.32
CA GLY A 335 15.44 8.19 -28.38
C GLY A 335 16.34 8.05 -27.15
N SER A 336 16.87 9.17 -26.64
CA SER A 336 17.66 9.20 -25.41
C SER A 336 17.10 10.20 -24.40
N CYS A 337 17.14 9.83 -23.12
CA CYS A 337 16.66 10.63 -22.00
C CYS A 337 17.77 11.49 -21.42
N SER A 338 17.56 12.80 -21.40
CA SER A 338 18.43 13.75 -20.69
C SER A 338 17.72 15.10 -20.52
N TYR A 339 18.46 16.10 -20.07
CA TYR A 339 17.97 17.47 -19.88
C TYR A 339 18.65 18.44 -20.85
N GLY A 340 18.09 19.65 -20.98
CA GLY A 340 18.63 20.73 -21.79
C GLY A 340 18.15 20.73 -23.25
N ASP A 341 18.34 21.87 -23.93
CA ASP A 341 17.76 22.16 -25.24
C ASP A 341 18.05 21.12 -26.33
N ALA A 342 19.20 20.43 -26.25
CA ALA A 342 19.56 19.36 -27.18
C ALA A 342 18.61 18.15 -27.11
N PHE A 343 17.94 17.95 -25.97
CA PHE A 343 16.99 16.86 -25.71
C PHE A 343 15.55 17.36 -25.62
N CYS A 344 15.35 18.53 -25.02
CA CYS A 344 14.04 19.12 -24.71
C CYS A 344 13.52 20.06 -25.81
N GLY A 345 14.41 20.56 -26.67
CA GLY A 345 14.10 21.52 -27.72
C GLY A 345 13.61 20.86 -29.02
N LYS A 346 14.06 21.39 -30.17
CA LYS A 346 13.54 21.00 -31.48
C LYS A 346 13.77 19.50 -31.78
N GLY A 347 12.67 18.77 -31.91
CA GLY A 347 12.65 17.33 -32.21
C GLY A 347 12.50 16.43 -30.97
N CYS A 348 12.35 17.01 -29.79
CA CYS A 348 11.96 16.26 -28.60
C CYS A 348 10.66 15.48 -28.85
N GLN A 349 10.57 14.26 -28.31
CA GLN A 349 9.46 13.32 -28.50
C GLN A 349 8.51 13.36 -27.29
N PRO A 350 7.41 14.14 -27.33
CA PRO A 350 6.55 14.39 -26.18
C PRO A 350 5.78 13.15 -25.70
N ALA A 351 5.64 12.13 -26.55
CA ALA A 351 5.07 10.84 -26.17
C ALA A 351 5.96 10.03 -25.20
N TYR A 352 7.24 10.38 -25.10
CA TYR A 352 8.24 9.61 -24.36
C TYR A 352 9.06 10.44 -23.36
N GLY A 353 8.82 11.75 -23.24
CA GLY A 353 9.51 12.63 -22.31
C GLY A 353 8.99 14.07 -22.35
N LYS A 354 9.49 14.94 -21.48
CA LYS A 354 9.09 16.36 -21.44
C LYS A 354 9.73 17.12 -22.62
N CYS A 355 9.00 18.04 -23.25
CA CYS A 355 9.53 18.89 -24.32
C CYS A 355 9.15 20.34 -24.07
N ASP A 356 10.09 21.26 -24.32
CA ASP A 356 9.94 22.68 -23.92
C ASP A 356 8.89 23.43 -24.75
N SER A 357 8.61 22.96 -25.96
CA SER A 357 7.57 23.50 -26.82
C SER A 357 6.14 23.12 -26.39
N VAL A 358 5.98 22.36 -25.29
CA VAL A 358 4.68 21.81 -24.86
C VAL A 358 4.44 22.22 -23.40
N ALA A 359 3.44 23.08 -23.19
CA ALA A 359 3.18 23.76 -21.91
C ALA A 359 2.75 22.82 -20.76
N SER A 360 2.34 21.59 -21.08
CA SER A 360 1.99 20.54 -20.13
C SER A 360 2.14 19.18 -20.79
N SER A 361 2.75 18.20 -20.11
CA SER A 361 2.83 16.82 -20.60
C SER A 361 1.41 16.25 -20.80
N PRO A 362 1.06 15.79 -22.01
CA PRO A 362 -0.26 15.23 -22.26
C PRO A 362 -0.50 13.96 -21.44
N LYS A 363 -1.73 13.76 -20.95
CA LYS A 363 -2.15 12.51 -20.31
C LYS A 363 -2.33 11.44 -21.38
N ILE A 364 -1.59 10.33 -21.25
CA ILE A 364 -1.74 9.20 -22.16
C ILE A 364 -2.89 8.32 -21.67
N GLU A 365 -3.87 8.09 -22.55
CA GLU A 365 -5.06 7.26 -22.30
C GLU A 365 -5.23 6.24 -23.43
N LEU A 366 -5.77 5.06 -23.12
CA LEU A 366 -6.16 4.09 -24.14
C LEU A 366 -7.53 4.47 -24.71
N SER A 367 -7.63 4.43 -26.04
CA SER A 367 -8.86 4.69 -26.78
C SER A 367 -9.93 3.66 -26.44
N THR A 368 -11.06 4.14 -25.92
CA THR A 368 -12.24 3.30 -25.65
C THR A 368 -13.33 3.47 -26.71
N ASP A 369 -13.18 4.44 -27.61
CA ASP A 369 -14.16 4.81 -28.62
C ASP A 369 -13.64 4.68 -30.05
N GLY A 370 -12.44 4.10 -30.22
CA GLY A 370 -11.82 3.88 -31.51
C GLY A 370 -11.13 5.11 -32.11
N ARG A 371 -11.02 6.24 -31.39
CA ARG A 371 -10.24 7.41 -31.84
C ARG A 371 -8.81 7.39 -31.30
N CYS A 372 -7.87 7.93 -32.06
CA CYS A 372 -6.47 8.05 -31.65
C CYS A 372 -5.87 9.37 -32.14
N GLY A 373 -4.85 9.84 -31.44
CA GLY A 373 -4.25 11.15 -31.69
C GLY A 373 -4.24 12.03 -30.46
N GLU A 374 -3.87 13.29 -30.67
CA GLU A 374 -3.79 14.31 -29.63
C GLU A 374 -5.10 15.09 -29.53
N PHE A 375 -5.63 15.20 -28.31
CA PHE A 375 -6.89 15.86 -27.98
C PHE A 375 -6.69 16.77 -26.77
N GLY A 376 -6.19 17.98 -27.01
CA GLY A 376 -5.97 18.97 -25.94
C GLY A 376 -4.94 18.49 -24.91
N ASP A 377 -5.38 18.19 -23.69
CA ASP A 377 -4.52 17.70 -22.61
C ASP A 377 -4.30 16.17 -22.65
N LYS A 378 -4.77 15.47 -23.69
CA LYS A 378 -4.77 14.01 -23.78
C LYS A 378 -4.15 13.49 -25.08
N ILE A 379 -3.48 12.35 -24.98
CA ILE A 379 -3.09 11.52 -26.11
C ILE A 379 -3.87 10.21 -26.03
N LEU A 380 -4.64 9.90 -27.08
CA LEU A 380 -5.36 8.63 -27.20
C LEU A 380 -4.58 7.62 -28.03
N MET A 381 -4.29 6.47 -27.43
CA MET A 381 -3.60 5.35 -28.07
C MET A 381 -4.57 4.23 -28.42
N CYS A 382 -4.33 3.58 -29.55
CA CYS A 382 -5.12 2.43 -30.00
C CYS A 382 -4.85 1.17 -29.16
N PRO A 383 -5.88 0.54 -28.57
CA PRO A 383 -5.71 -0.68 -27.78
C PRO A 383 -5.43 -1.90 -28.67
N ASN A 384 -5.05 -3.02 -28.05
CA ASN A 384 -4.94 -4.34 -28.69
C ASN A 384 -4.03 -4.38 -29.92
N ASN A 385 -2.91 -3.64 -29.89
CA ASN A 385 -1.97 -3.51 -31.01
C ASN A 385 -2.60 -3.05 -32.34
N SER A 386 -3.76 -2.39 -32.29
CA SER A 386 -4.38 -1.82 -33.47
C SER A 386 -3.63 -0.57 -33.95
N CYS A 387 -3.87 -0.22 -35.21
CA CYS A 387 -3.19 0.83 -35.92
C CYS A 387 -3.97 2.12 -35.84
N CYS A 388 -3.26 3.23 -35.62
CA CYS A 388 -3.86 4.55 -35.68
C CYS A 388 -3.72 5.08 -37.11
N SER A 389 -4.83 5.15 -37.86
CA SER A 389 -4.79 5.66 -39.22
C SER A 389 -4.40 7.14 -39.28
N LYS A 390 -4.08 7.64 -40.48
CA LYS A 390 -3.90 9.07 -40.74
C LYS A 390 -5.10 9.95 -40.37
N TYR A 391 -6.26 9.35 -40.15
CA TYR A 391 -7.50 10.05 -39.77
C TYR A 391 -7.82 9.96 -38.27
N GLY A 392 -6.91 9.40 -37.47
CA GLY A 392 -7.10 9.32 -36.03
C GLY A 392 -8.13 8.26 -35.62
N SER A 393 -8.17 7.12 -36.32
CA SER A 393 -9.03 6.00 -35.96
C SER A 393 -8.24 4.71 -35.78
N CYS A 394 -8.64 3.93 -34.77
CA CYS A 394 -8.05 2.65 -34.40
C CYS A 394 -8.71 1.51 -35.16
N SER A 395 -7.93 0.76 -35.94
CA SER A 395 -8.36 -0.50 -36.55
C SER A 395 -7.16 -1.31 -37.02
N TYR A 396 -7.40 -2.41 -37.74
CA TYR A 396 -6.37 -3.29 -38.29
C TYR A 396 -6.31 -3.19 -39.82
N GLY A 397 -5.25 -3.73 -40.42
CA GLY A 397 -5.06 -3.84 -41.87
C GLY A 397 -4.37 -2.64 -42.51
N ASP A 398 -3.89 -2.82 -43.75
CA ASP A 398 -3.01 -1.86 -44.45
C ASP A 398 -3.61 -0.46 -44.61
N ALA A 399 -4.94 -0.35 -44.68
CA ALA A 399 -5.62 0.94 -44.74
C ALA A 399 -5.41 1.81 -43.48
N PHE A 400 -5.16 1.18 -42.32
CA PHE A 400 -4.92 1.85 -41.04
C PHE A 400 -3.45 1.80 -40.65
N CYS A 401 -2.77 0.69 -40.95
CA CYS A 401 -1.39 0.41 -40.54
C CYS A 401 -0.35 0.90 -41.57
N GLY A 402 -0.76 1.10 -42.83
CA GLY A 402 0.13 1.47 -43.93
C GLY A 402 0.40 2.97 -44.01
N LYS A 403 0.37 3.51 -45.24
CA LYS A 403 0.80 4.90 -45.51
C LYS A 403 -0.01 5.94 -44.72
N GLY A 404 0.68 6.66 -43.84
CA GLY A 404 0.10 7.71 -42.99
C GLY A 404 -0.38 7.23 -41.63
N CYS A 405 -0.15 5.96 -41.29
CA CYS A 405 -0.33 5.49 -39.92
C CYS A 405 0.48 6.34 -38.93
N GLN A 406 -0.09 6.62 -37.77
CA GLN A 406 0.49 7.47 -36.74
C GLN A 406 1.14 6.61 -35.65
N PRO A 407 2.45 6.34 -35.71
CA PRO A 407 3.12 5.37 -34.83
C PRO A 407 3.18 5.82 -33.37
N ALA A 408 2.97 7.10 -33.10
CA ALA A 408 2.83 7.65 -31.76
C ALA A 408 1.56 7.16 -31.05
N TYR A 409 0.53 6.76 -31.80
CA TYR A 409 -0.81 6.48 -31.28
C TYR A 409 -1.30 5.06 -31.62
N GLY A 410 -0.52 4.25 -32.34
CA GLY A 410 -0.89 2.88 -32.70
C GLY A 410 0.27 2.10 -33.33
N LYS A 411 0.02 0.85 -33.75
CA LYS A 411 0.98 0.06 -34.53
C LYS A 411 0.95 0.51 -36.00
N CYS A 412 2.10 0.59 -36.66
CA CYS A 412 2.21 0.85 -38.09
C CYS A 412 3.07 -0.23 -38.75
N ASN A 413 2.83 -0.51 -40.02
CA ASN A 413 3.52 -1.50 -40.83
C ASN A 413 4.86 -1.00 -41.35
#